data_AF-A0A7J4B2Z2-F1
#
_entry.id   AF-A0A7J4B2Z2-F1
#
_cell.length_a   1.000
_cell.length_b   1.000
_cell.length_c   1.000
_cell.angle_alpha   90.00
_cell.angle_beta   90.00
_cell.angle_gamma   90.00
#
_symmetry.space_group_name_H-M   'P 1'
#
loop_
_entity.id
_entity.type
_entity.pdbx_description
1 polymer ?
#
loop_
_entity_poly.entity_id
_entity_poly.type
_entity_poly.pdbx_seq_one_letter_code
_entity_poly.pdbx_strand_id
1 'polypeptide(L)' 'MVKAKANVCAECDRCVDTIQKKNIFFERKVSYSGRSLIISIPEDLAKYMLLSKEKMVRIVPVDKKKFLVEVL' A
#
# COMPACT_ATOMS: atom_id res chain seq x y z
N MET A 1 3.73 26.99 -1.34
CA MET A 1 3.20 25.83 -2.09
C MET A 1 4.27 24.75 -2.15
N VAL A 2 4.24 23.77 -1.25
CA VAL A 2 5.28 22.73 -1.15
C VAL A 2 4.95 21.60 -2.12
N LYS A 3 5.66 21.53 -3.25
CA LYS A 3 5.61 20.37 -4.16
C LYS A 3 6.42 19.24 -3.53
N ALA A 4 5.75 18.36 -2.79
CA ALA A 4 6.33 17.08 -2.35
C ALA A 4 6.50 16.19 -3.59
N LYS A 5 7.65 16.28 -4.26
CA LYS A 5 8.06 15.27 -5.25
C LYS A 5 8.38 14.01 -4.46
N ALA A 6 7.62 12.93 -4.66
CA ALA A 6 7.95 11.63 -4.11
C ALA A 6 9.35 11.24 -4.60
N ASN A 7 10.32 11.20 -3.68
CA ASN A 7 11.67 10.75 -3.96
C ASN A 7 11.62 9.23 -4.18
N VAL A 8 11.62 8.81 -5.44
CA VAL A 8 11.61 7.42 -5.89
C VAL A 8 13.01 6.82 -5.66
N CYS A 9 13.10 5.75 -4.85
CA CYS A 9 14.37 5.05 -4.58
C CYS A 9 14.46 3.76 -5.43
N ALA A 10 15.53 3.63 -6.21
CA ALA A 10 15.75 2.50 -7.12
C ALA A 10 15.99 1.16 -6.40
N GLU A 11 16.44 1.19 -5.15
CA GLU A 11 16.73 -0.01 -4.36
C GLU A 11 15.45 -0.64 -3.80
N CYS A 12 14.43 0.16 -3.51
CA CYS A 12 13.12 -0.30 -3.04
C CYS A 12 12.38 -1.15 -4.08
N ASP A 13 12.59 -0.87 -5.38
CA ASP A 13 11.88 -1.55 -6.47
C ASP A 13 12.26 -3.04 -6.57
N ARG A 14 13.55 -3.37 -6.35
CA ARG A 14 14.05 -4.76 -6.34
C ARG A 14 13.46 -5.60 -5.20
N CYS A 15 13.24 -4.99 -4.04
CA CYS A 15 12.63 -5.66 -2.89
C CYS A 15 11.16 -5.98 -3.18
N VAL A 16 10.41 -5.05 -3.79
CA VAL A 16 9.01 -5.27 -4.15
C VAL A 16 8.86 -6.42 -5.15
N ASP A 17 9.69 -6.48 -6.19
CA ASP A 17 9.63 -7.55 -7.19
C ASP A 17 9.93 -8.93 -6.59
N THR A 18 10.76 -8.99 -5.54
CA THR A 18 11.04 -10.24 -4.82
C THR A 18 9.86 -10.68 -3.96
N ILE A 19 9.18 -9.73 -3.30
CA ILE A 19 7.96 -9.97 -2.52
C ILE A 19 6.84 -10.50 -3.43
N GLN A 20 6.71 -9.96 -4.65
CA GLN A 20 5.70 -10.41 -5.61
C GLN A 20 5.86 -11.89 -5.96
N LYS A 21 7.08 -12.40 -6.19
CA LYS A 21 7.28 -13.79 -6.63
C LYS A 21 6.89 -14.87 -5.61
N LYS A 22 6.70 -14.51 -4.33
CA LYS A 22 6.49 -15.48 -3.24
C LYS A 22 5.14 -15.34 -2.52
N ASN A 23 4.29 -14.38 -2.91
CA ASN A 23 3.12 -14.02 -2.13
C ASN A 23 1.78 -14.26 -2.83
N ILE A 24 0.74 -14.29 -2.00
CA ILE A 24 -0.67 -14.31 -2.40
C ILE A 24 -1.05 -12.91 -2.89
N PHE A 25 -1.65 -12.84 -4.08
CA PHE A 25 -2.11 -11.59 -4.68
C PHE A 25 -3.63 -11.45 -4.57
N PHE A 26 -4.09 -10.23 -4.32
CA PHE A 26 -5.49 -9.87 -4.36
C PHE A 26 -5.69 -8.71 -5.32
N GLU A 27 -6.38 -8.96 -6.43
CA GLU A 27 -6.80 -7.90 -7.34
C GLU A 27 -8.13 -7.32 -6.87
N ARG A 28 -8.17 -6.00 -6.69
CA ARG A 28 -9.38 -5.27 -6.25
C ARG A 28 -9.51 -4.00 -7.08
N LYS A 29 -10.77 -3.63 -7.34
CA LYS A 29 -11.09 -2.31 -7.91
C LYS A 29 -10.96 -1.25 -6.82
N VAL A 30 -10.42 -0.09 -7.19
CA VAL A 30 -10.42 1.08 -6.33
C VAL A 30 -11.83 1.67 -6.30
N SER A 31 -12.31 1.96 -5.10
CA SER A 31 -13.59 2.62 -4.86
C SER A 31 -13.38 4.06 -4.41
N TYR A 32 -14.44 4.86 -4.44
CA TYR A 32 -14.42 6.24 -3.95
C TYR A 32 -15.20 6.34 -2.64
N SER A 33 -14.69 7.15 -1.72
CA SER A 33 -15.45 7.62 -0.56
C SER A 33 -15.16 9.09 -0.34
N GLY A 34 -16.17 9.94 -0.56
CA GLY A 34 -16.01 11.38 -0.60
C GLY A 34 -14.96 11.80 -1.63
N ARG A 35 -13.87 12.43 -1.17
CA ARG A 35 -12.76 12.91 -2.01
C ARG A 35 -11.55 11.96 -2.04
N SER A 36 -11.68 10.78 -1.44
CA SER A 36 -10.59 9.83 -1.27
C SER A 36 -10.82 8.56 -2.06
N LEU A 37 -9.72 7.97 -2.53
CA LEU A 37 -9.70 6.61 -3.06
C LEU A 37 -9.57 5.62 -1.92
N ILE A 38 -10.32 4.52 -2.00
CA ILE A 38 -10.30 3.42 -1.02
C ILE A 38 -9.98 2.11 -1.73
N ILE A 39 -9.06 1.36 -1.14
CA ILE A 39 -8.79 -0.04 -1.48
C ILE A 39 -9.28 -0.89 -0.31
N SER A 40 -10.25 -1.76 -0.56
CA SER A 40 -10.78 -2.64 0.47
C SER A 40 -9.82 -3.80 0.73
N ILE A 41 -9.35 -3.91 1.97
CA ILE A 41 -8.52 -5.03 2.43
C ILE A 41 -9.46 -6.19 2.83
N PRO A 42 -9.27 -7.41 2.29
CA PRO A 42 -10.04 -8.58 2.69
C PRO A 42 -9.95 -8.84 4.20
N GLU A 43 -11.04 -9.32 4.81
CA GLU A 43 -11.10 -9.56 6.26
C GLU A 43 -10.01 -10.52 6.75
N ASP A 44 -9.74 -11.59 6.01
CA ASP A 44 -8.72 -12.58 6.38
C ASP A 44 -7.31 -11.97 6.40
N LEU A 45 -7.00 -11.09 5.43
CA LEU A 45 -5.74 -10.37 5.39
C LEU A 45 -5.65 -9.35 6.53
N ALA A 46 -6.74 -8.66 6.83
CA ALA A 46 -6.81 -7.74 7.95
C ALA A 46 -6.57 -8.45 9.30
N LYS A 47 -7.18 -9.63 9.50
CA LYS A 47 -6.94 -10.48 10.68
C LYS A 47 -5.49 -10.95 10.75
N TYR A 48 -4.94 -11.45 9.65
CA TYR A 48 -3.55 -11.90 9.57
C TYR A 48 -2.56 -10.77 9.92
N MET A 49 -2.82 -9.55 9.43
CA MET A 49 -1.99 -8.37 9.68
C MET A 49 -2.33 -7.62 10.97
N LEU A 50 -3.29 -8.12 11.77
CA LEU A 50 -3.79 -7.47 12.99
C LEU A 50 -4.18 -6.00 12.75
N LEU A 51 -4.85 -5.75 11.63
CA LEU A 51 -5.41 -4.45 11.26
C LEU A 51 -6.74 -4.26 11.98
N SER A 52 -6.85 -3.18 12.75
CA SER A 52 -8.08 -2.74 13.39
C SER A 52 -8.49 -1.37 12.87
N LYS A 53 -9.76 -1.01 13.08
CA LYS A 53 -10.23 0.37 12.86
C LYS A 53 -9.31 1.32 13.65
N GLU A 54 -9.00 2.48 13.05
CA GLU A 54 -8.16 3.54 13.64
C GLU A 54 -6.68 3.21 13.82
N LYS A 55 -6.24 2.00 13.44
CA LYS A 55 -4.81 1.68 13.43
C LYS A 55 -4.08 2.56 12.44
N MET A 56 -2.98 3.17 12.88
CA MET A 56 -2.17 4.01 12.01
C MET A 56 -1.42 3.14 10.99
N VAL A 57 -1.38 3.64 9.77
CA VAL A 57 -0.60 3.05 8.68
C VAL A 57 0.23 4.15 8.03
N ARG A 58 1.38 3.77 7.50
CA ARG A 58 2.23 4.64 6.69
C ARG A 58 2.14 4.20 5.24
N ILE A 59 1.88 5.15 4.35
CA ILE A 59 1.91 4.92 2.90
C ILE A 59 3.22 5.50 2.36
N VAL A 60 4.03 4.64 1.73
CA VAL A 60 5.33 5.01 1.16
C VAL A 60 5.27 4.81 -0.36
N PRO A 61 5.23 5.88 -1.17
CA PRO A 61 5.30 5.72 -2.62
C PRO A 61 6.67 5.17 -3.02
N VAL A 62 6.68 4.08 -3.79
CA VAL A 62 7.92 3.49 -4.32
C VAL A 62 8.20 4.06 -5.70
N ASP A 63 7.22 3.97 -6.61
CA ASP A 63 7.27 4.52 -7.97
C ASP A 63 5.88 5.03 -8.44
N LYS A 64 5.67 5.21 -9.75
CA LYS A 64 4.39 5.68 -10.31
C LYS A 64 3.24 4.67 -10.23
N LYS A 65 3.53 3.38 -10.05
CA LYS A 65 2.58 2.25 -10.08
C LYS A 65 2.53 1.48 -8.77
N LYS A 66 3.49 1.67 -7.88
CA LYS A 66 3.71 0.90 -6.66
C LYS A 66 3.84 1.84 -5.47
N PHE A 67 3.17 1.48 -4.39
CA PHE A 67 3.39 2.04 -3.07
C PHE A 67 3.34 0.91 -2.04
N LEU A 68 4.01 1.12 -0.92
CA LEU A 68 4.00 0.23 0.22
C LEU A 68 3.07 0.78 1.29
N VAL A 69 2.43 -0.12 2.02
CA VAL A 69 1.64 0.21 3.20
C VAL A 69 2.26 -0.54 4.37
N GLU A 70 2.72 0.22 5.36
CA GLU A 70 3.28 -0.31 6.61
C GLU A 70 2.27 -0.09 7.74
N VAL A 71 2.06 -1.12 8.55
CA VAL A 71 1.22 -1.05 9.75
C VAL A 71 2.10 -0.60 10.92
N LEU A 72 1.67 0.42 11.67
CA LEU A 72 2.37 0.93 12.85
C LEU A 72 1.85 0.32 14.16
#